data_AF-A0A954TU52-F1
#
_entry.id   AF-A0A954TU52-F1
#
_cell.length_a   1.000
_cell.length_b   1.000
_cell.length_c   1.000
_cell.angle_alpha   90.00
_cell.angle_beta   90.00
_cell.angle_gamma   90.00
#
_symmetry.space_group_name_H-M   'P 1'
#
loop_
_entity.id
_entity.type
_entity.pdbx_description
1 polymer ?
#
loop_
_entity_poly.entity_id
_entity_poly.type
_entity_poly.pdbx_seq_one_letter_code
_entity_poly.pdbx_strand_id
1 'polypeptide(L)'
;MARKRKQRRQQHGSAWHWKQTDCWYYTEPGTRKRVALFDEDGERIRGKENKEAARLALARIKLVDELSPPVAAANQKWTVARVFEVYLADLHKTANPEWTKQVQNWLNDLCLLRRVDG
;
A
#
# COMPACT_ATOMS: atom_id res chain seq x y z
N MET A 1 -19.45 -7.50 -42.92
CA MET A 1 -20.11 -7.43 -41.59
C MET A 1 -19.06 -7.43 -40.47
N ALA A 2 -18.63 -6.27 -40.00
CA ALA A 2 -17.59 -6.17 -38.97
C ALA A 2 -18.13 -6.65 -37.61
N ARG A 3 -17.51 -7.68 -37.02
CA ARG A 3 -17.86 -8.21 -35.69
C ARG A 3 -17.73 -7.09 -34.64
N LYS A 4 -18.85 -6.70 -34.03
CA LYS A 4 -18.89 -5.78 -32.88
C LYS A 4 -17.97 -6.33 -31.78
N ARG A 5 -16.84 -5.68 -31.55
CA ARG A 5 -15.88 -6.00 -30.47
C ARG A 5 -16.64 -5.91 -29.16
N LYS A 6 -16.86 -7.05 -28.49
CA LYS A 6 -17.52 -7.15 -27.18
C LYS A 6 -16.81 -6.15 -26.25
N GLN A 7 -17.51 -5.10 -25.83
CA GLN A 7 -16.95 -4.03 -25.01
C GLN A 7 -16.41 -4.67 -23.73
N ARG A 8 -15.09 -4.75 -23.64
CA ARG A 8 -14.38 -5.43 -22.57
C ARG A 8 -14.83 -4.81 -21.24
N ARG A 9 -15.12 -5.65 -20.24
CA ARG A 9 -15.45 -5.22 -18.87
C ARG A 9 -14.45 -4.14 -18.47
N GLN A 10 -14.99 -3.06 -17.90
CA GLN A 10 -14.27 -1.81 -17.63
C GLN A 10 -12.85 -2.07 -17.12
N GLN A 11 -11.89 -1.36 -17.70
CA GLN A 11 -10.49 -1.48 -17.31
C GLN A 11 -10.36 -1.24 -15.80
N HIS A 12 -9.53 -2.07 -15.15
CA HIS A 12 -9.16 -1.92 -13.76
C HIS A 12 -8.76 -0.46 -13.48
N GLY A 13 -9.28 0.12 -12.40
CA GLY A 13 -9.04 1.52 -12.04
C GLY A 13 -10.03 2.55 -12.60
N SER A 14 -11.13 2.12 -13.22
CA SER A 14 -12.29 2.97 -13.56
C SER A 14 -13.37 2.93 -12.47
N ALA A 15 -14.01 4.07 -12.24
CA ALA A 15 -15.22 4.15 -11.41
C ALA A 15 -16.39 3.45 -12.13
N TRP A 16 -17.10 2.58 -11.41
CA TRP A 16 -18.25 1.85 -11.91
C TRP A 16 -19.47 2.04 -11.01
N HIS A 17 -20.64 2.11 -11.63
CA HIS A 17 -21.92 2.34 -10.97
C HIS A 17 -22.59 1.01 -10.63
N TRP A 18 -23.05 0.86 -9.39
CA TRP A 18 -23.85 -0.28 -8.97
C TRP A 18 -25.34 0.06 -9.03
N LYS A 19 -26.05 -0.54 -9.99
CA LYS A 19 -27.45 -0.23 -10.27
C LYS A 19 -28.41 -0.48 -9.10
N GLN A 20 -28.11 -1.41 -8.19
CA GLN A 20 -29.03 -1.80 -7.11
C GLN A 20 -29.02 -0.81 -5.94
N THR A 21 -27.87 -0.22 -5.63
CA THR A 21 -27.71 0.76 -4.53
C THR A 21 -27.57 2.17 -5.08
N ASP A 22 -27.60 2.30 -6.40
CA ASP A 22 -27.36 3.52 -7.17
C ASP A 22 -26.03 4.23 -6.83
N CYS A 23 -25.10 3.53 -6.18
CA CYS A 23 -23.84 4.09 -5.69
C CYS A 23 -22.68 3.84 -6.67
N TRP A 24 -21.70 4.74 -6.62
CA TRP A 24 -20.45 4.59 -7.35
C TRP A 24 -19.36 3.92 -6.53
N TYR A 25 -18.61 3.03 -7.18
CA TYR A 25 -17.50 2.28 -6.60
C TYR A 25 -16.27 2.33 -7.49
N TYR A 26 -15.11 2.07 -6.92
CA TYR A 26 -13.91 1.72 -7.67
C TYR A 26 -13.25 0.47 -7.10
N THR A 27 -12.47 -0.20 -7.94
CA THR A 27 -11.60 -1.29 -7.51
C THR A 27 -10.20 -0.74 -7.37
N GLU A 28 -9.63 -0.85 -6.18
CA GLU A 28 -8.28 -0.42 -5.89
C GLU A 28 -7.26 -1.26 -6.70
N PRO A 29 -6.26 -0.60 -7.34
CA PRO A 29 -5.25 -1.32 -8.11
C PRO A 29 -4.43 -2.23 -7.20
N GLY A 30 -4.20 -3.47 -7.63
CA GLY A 30 -3.46 -4.47 -6.83
C GLY A 30 -4.31 -5.25 -5.82
N THR A 31 -5.54 -4.82 -5.53
CA THR A 31 -6.48 -5.58 -4.69
C THR A 31 -7.77 -5.93 -5.45
N ARG A 32 -8.56 -6.87 -4.91
CA ARG A 32 -9.93 -7.17 -5.40
C ARG A 32 -11.00 -6.44 -4.57
N LYS A 33 -10.58 -5.46 -3.76
CA LYS A 33 -11.46 -4.74 -2.85
C LYS A 33 -12.27 -3.69 -3.61
N ARG A 34 -13.55 -3.60 -3.27
CA ARG A 34 -14.48 -2.59 -3.81
C ARG A 34 -14.57 -1.47 -2.77
N VAL A 35 -14.31 -0.24 -3.18
CA VAL A 35 -14.36 0.93 -2.31
C VAL A 35 -15.41 1.89 -2.85
N ALA A 36 -16.28 2.39 -1.97
CA ALA A 36 -17.30 3.37 -2.35
C ALA A 36 -16.65 4.73 -2.64
N LEU A 37 -17.15 5.43 -3.65
CA LEU A 37 -16.72 6.79 -3.96
C LEU A 37 -17.58 7.79 -3.19
N PHE A 38 -16.91 8.79 -2.60
CA PHE A 38 -17.50 9.85 -1.81
C PHE A 38 -17.28 11.19 -2.49
N ASP A 39 -18.24 12.09 -2.32
CA ASP A 39 -18.16 13.46 -2.79
C ASP A 39 -17.35 14.35 -1.81
N GLU A 40 -17.21 15.63 -2.14
CA GLU A 40 -16.56 16.64 -1.29
C GLU A 40 -17.17 16.76 0.10
N ASP A 41 -18.50 16.61 0.17
CA ASP A 41 -19.25 16.68 1.43
C ASP A 41 -19.14 15.39 2.27
N GLY A 42 -18.38 14.39 1.80
CA GLY A 42 -18.24 13.09 2.47
C GLY A 42 -19.42 12.14 2.24
N GLU A 43 -20.39 12.53 1.42
CA GLU A 43 -21.55 11.72 1.07
C GLU A 43 -21.26 10.74 -0.07
N ARG A 44 -21.95 9.60 -0.08
CA ARG A 44 -21.79 8.62 -1.17
C ARG A 44 -22.34 9.18 -2.48
N ILE A 45 -21.53 9.11 -3.54
CA ILE A 45 -21.97 9.54 -4.86
C ILE A 45 -23.02 8.56 -5.36
N ARG A 46 -24.24 9.07 -5.57
CA ARG A 46 -25.40 8.34 -6.10
C ARG A 46 -25.81 8.90 -7.46
N GLY A 47 -26.62 8.18 -8.23
CA GLY A 47 -27.14 8.65 -9.50
C GLY A 47 -26.17 8.49 -10.65
N LYS A 48 -26.68 8.07 -11.80
CA LYS A 48 -25.86 7.84 -13.01
C LYS A 48 -25.33 9.16 -13.60
N GLU A 49 -26.03 10.25 -13.35
CA GLU A 49 -25.70 11.63 -13.70
C GLU A 49 -24.41 12.10 -13.02
N ASN A 50 -24.10 11.60 -11.83
CA ASN A 50 -22.92 11.99 -11.05
C ASN A 50 -21.64 11.24 -11.45
N LYS A 51 -21.56 10.82 -12.72
CA LYS A 51 -20.39 10.14 -13.30
C LYS A 51 -19.14 11.01 -13.24
N GLU A 52 -19.28 12.32 -13.44
CA GLU A 52 -18.15 13.25 -13.41
C GLU A 52 -17.64 13.44 -11.98
N ALA A 53 -18.53 13.60 -11.00
CA ALA A 53 -18.18 13.62 -9.58
C ALA A 53 -17.45 12.33 -9.18
N ALA A 54 -17.94 11.16 -9.61
CA ALA A 54 -17.27 9.88 -9.34
C ALA A 54 -15.86 9.80 -9.95
N ARG A 55 -15.65 10.41 -11.12
CA ARG A 55 -14.34 10.48 -11.77
C ARG A 55 -13.39 11.42 -11.04
N LEU A 56 -13.88 12.57 -10.56
CA LEU A 56 -13.10 13.53 -9.78
C LEU A 56 -12.72 12.96 -8.41
N ALA A 57 -13.65 12.31 -7.72
CA ALA A 57 -13.38 11.61 -6.46
C ALA A 57 -12.29 10.54 -6.62
N LEU A 58 -12.38 9.75 -7.70
CA LEU A 58 -11.35 8.76 -8.01
C LEU A 58 -9.99 9.39 -8.35
N ALA A 59 -9.97 10.54 -9.05
CA ALA A 59 -8.73 11.26 -9.33
C ALA A 59 -8.09 11.80 -8.04
N ARG A 60 -8.89 12.33 -7.11
CA ARG A 60 -8.42 12.75 -5.78
C ARG A 60 -7.80 11.60 -5.00
N ILE A 61 -8.46 10.45 -4.97
CA ILE A 61 -7.94 9.26 -4.29
C ILE A 61 -6.60 8.83 -4.89
N LYS A 62 -6.50 8.79 -6.24
CA LYS A 62 -5.24 8.45 -6.91
C LYS A 62 -4.12 9.45 -6.64
N LEU A 63 -4.44 10.74 -6.61
CA LEU A 63 -3.47 11.79 -6.31
C LEU A 63 -2.99 11.71 -4.85
N VAL A 64 -3.88 11.41 -3.91
CA VAL A 64 -3.52 11.15 -2.51
C VAL A 64 -2.67 9.89 -2.38
N ASP A 65 -3.00 8.82 -3.12
CA ASP A 65 -2.23 7.57 -3.14
C ASP A 65 -0.81 7.77 -3.72
N GLU A 66 -0.66 8.64 -4.73
CA GLU A 66 0.64 8.98 -5.34
C GLU A 66 1.48 9.93 -4.45
N LEU A 67 0.84 10.87 -3.75
CA LEU A 67 1.51 11.78 -2.81
C LEU A 67 1.78 11.14 -1.45
N SER A 68 1.02 10.11 -1.09
CA SER A 68 1.34 9.30 0.06
C SER A 68 2.58 8.48 -0.31
N PRO A 69 3.67 8.51 0.48
CA PRO A 69 4.69 7.48 0.33
C PRO A 69 3.95 6.14 0.42
N PRO A 70 4.33 5.13 -0.40
CA PRO A 70 3.69 3.83 -0.34
C PRO A 70 3.71 3.44 1.12
N VAL A 71 2.51 3.37 1.74
CA VAL A 71 2.37 2.82 3.08
C VAL A 71 2.80 1.39 2.84
N ALA A 72 4.09 1.14 3.07
CA ALA A 72 4.71 -0.15 2.95
C ALA A 72 3.78 -1.02 3.77
N ALA A 73 3.00 -1.84 3.07
CA ALA A 73 2.09 -2.75 3.70
C ALA A 73 2.91 -3.37 4.81
N ALA A 74 2.44 -3.19 6.05
CA ALA A 74 3.04 -3.81 7.22
C ALA A 74 2.86 -5.34 7.16
N ASN A 75 2.99 -5.94 5.97
CA ASN A 75 3.75 -7.16 5.79
C ASN A 75 5.08 -6.94 6.50
N GLN A 76 5.07 -7.33 7.77
CA GLN A 76 6.18 -7.52 8.67
C GLN A 76 7.20 -8.44 7.98
N LYS A 77 7.89 -7.91 6.97
CA LYS A 77 9.05 -8.53 6.39
C LYS A 77 10.10 -8.33 7.47
N TRP A 78 10.29 -9.36 8.29
CA TRP A 78 11.36 -9.41 9.27
C TRP A 78 12.67 -9.19 8.53
N THR A 79 13.11 -7.93 8.51
CA THR A 79 14.43 -7.58 8.01
C THR A 79 15.43 -8.08 9.01
N VAL A 80 16.57 -8.57 8.52
CA VAL A 80 17.68 -9.02 9.36
C VAL A 80 18.09 -7.92 10.35
N ALA A 81 18.03 -6.66 9.92
CA ALA A 81 18.23 -5.50 10.79
C ALA A 81 17.30 -5.49 12.02
N ARG A 82 16.00 -5.77 11.84
CA ARG A 82 15.03 -5.81 12.94
C ARG A 82 15.26 -6.98 13.90
N VAL A 83 15.74 -8.11 13.38
CA VAL A 83 16.15 -9.24 14.24
C VAL A 83 17.36 -8.87 15.08
N PHE A 84 18.35 -8.17 14.49
CA PHE A 84 19.53 -7.70 15.22
C PHE A 84 19.19 -6.67 16.29
N GLU A 85 18.26 -5.74 16.02
CA GLU A 85 17.81 -4.78 17.02
C GLU A 85 17.15 -5.47 18.22
N VAL A 86 16.25 -6.43 17.97
CA VAL A 86 15.58 -7.19 19.04
C VAL A 86 16.60 -8.02 19.84
N TYR A 87 17.56 -8.65 19.17
CA TYR A 87 18.61 -9.43 19.81
C TYR A 87 19.56 -8.57 20.66
N LEU A 88 19.99 -7.42 20.15
CA LEU A 88 20.82 -6.47 20.92
C LEU A 88 20.05 -5.91 22.12
N ALA A 89 18.77 -5.60 21.97
CA ALA A 89 17.93 -5.11 23.07
C ALA A 89 17.78 -6.14 24.19
N ASP A 90 17.76 -7.44 23.87
CA ASP A 90 17.73 -8.52 24.85
C ASP A 90 19.10 -8.74 25.52
N LEU A 91 20.18 -8.68 24.72
CA LEU A 91 21.55 -8.73 25.24
C LEU A 91 21.87 -7.56 26.18
N HIS A 92 21.40 -6.36 25.90
CA HIS A 92 21.57 -5.21 26.78
C HIS A 92 20.89 -5.39 28.15
N LYS A 93 19.86 -6.24 28.25
CA LYS A 93 19.15 -6.51 29.51
C LYS A 93 19.78 -7.63 30.32
N THR A 94 20.44 -8.58 29.67
CA THR A 94 20.85 -9.86 30.26
C THR A 94 22.36 -10.03 30.38
N ALA A 95 23.16 -9.33 29.57
CA ALA A 95 24.59 -9.59 29.42
C ALA A 95 25.50 -8.46 29.92
N ASN A 96 26.78 -8.79 30.09
CA ASN A 96 27.85 -7.86 30.46
C ASN A 96 28.06 -6.80 29.35
N PRO A 97 28.14 -5.50 29.67
CA PRO A 97 28.32 -4.43 28.68
C PRO A 97 29.53 -4.59 27.74
N GLU A 98 30.61 -5.26 28.16
CA GLU A 98 31.73 -5.56 27.25
C GLU A 98 31.33 -6.57 26.15
N TRP A 99 30.56 -7.60 26.52
CA TRP A 99 30.08 -8.60 25.59
C TRP A 99 29.11 -8.00 24.56
N THR A 100 28.23 -7.09 25.00
CA THR A 100 27.30 -6.41 24.10
C THR A 100 28.02 -5.54 23.07
N LYS A 101 29.08 -4.82 23.47
CA LYS A 101 29.92 -4.04 22.56
C LYS A 101 30.65 -4.92 21.54
N GLN A 102 31.17 -6.07 21.98
CA GLN A 102 31.84 -7.01 21.10
C GLN A 102 30.89 -7.57 20.03
N VAL A 103 29.67 -7.97 20.44
CA VAL A 103 28.63 -8.46 19.52
C VAL A 103 28.17 -7.37 18.56
N GLN A 104 28.00 -6.13 19.04
CA GLN A 104 27.63 -4.99 18.20
C GLN A 104 28.67 -4.70 17.12
N ASN A 105 29.96 -4.71 17.46
CA ASN A 105 31.04 -4.52 16.48
C ASN A 105 31.06 -5.65 15.43
N TRP A 106 30.91 -6.90 15.86
CA TRP A 106 30.85 -8.05 14.95
C TRP A 106 29.66 -7.98 13.97
N LEU A 107 28.47 -7.57 14.47
CA LEU A 107 27.29 -7.37 13.63
C LEU A 107 27.48 -6.21 12.63
N ASN A 108 28.16 -5.14 13.03
CA ASN A 108 28.48 -4.03 12.13
C ASN A 108 29.46 -4.46 11.03
N ASP A 109 30.48 -5.25 11.37
CA ASP A 109 31.44 -5.78 10.39
C ASP A 109 30.75 -6.70 9.37
N LEU A 110 29.83 -7.56 9.81
CA LEU A 110 29.00 -8.40 8.93
C LEU A 110 28.13 -7.58 7.98
N CYS A 111 27.57 -6.47 8.45
CA CYS A 111 26.78 -5.55 7.62
C CYS A 111 27.64 -4.77 6.62
N LEU A 112 28.89 -4.44 6.96
CA LEU A 112 29.84 -3.76 6.08
C LEU A 112 30.37 -4.67 4.97
N LEU A 113 30.69 -5.93 5.29
CA LEU A 113 31.17 -6.92 4.32
C LEU A 113 30.16 -7.14 3.19
N ARG A 114 28.88 -7.08 3.50
CA ARG A 114 27.78 -7.34 2.56
C ARG A 114 27.46 -6.17 1.61
N ARG A 115 28.14 -5.02 1.76
CA ARG A 115 27.96 -3.83 0.91
C ARG A 115 28.95 -3.78 -0.26
N VAL A 116 29.94 -4.67 -0.31
CA VAL A 116 30.99 -4.70 -1.35
C VAL A 116 30.63 -5.63 -2.53
N ASP A 117 29.72 -6.58 -2.33
CA ASP A 117 29.29 -7.54 -3.36
C ASP A 117 27.95 -7.16 -4.02
N GLY A 118 27.79 -5.89 -4.41
CA GLY A 118 26.60 -5.35 -5.08
C GLY A 118 26.92 -4.69 -6.40
#